data_AF-A0A0D0DV47-F1
#
_entry.id   AF-A0A0D0DV47-F1
#
_cell.length_a   1.000
_cell.length_b   1.000
_cell.length_c   1.000
_cell.angle_alpha   90.00
_cell.angle_beta   90.00
_cell.angle_gamma   90.00
#
_symmetry.space_group_name_H-M   'P 1'
#
loop_
_entity.id
_entity.type
_entity.pdbx_description
1 polymer ?
#
loop_
_entity_poly.entity_id
_entity_poly.type
_entity_poly.pdbx_seq_one_letter_code
_entity_poly.pdbx_strand_id
1 'polypeptide(L)' 'WSNGDVTILVDLVIEHKAEAGDGLNFKAPFWNVVMAALSPPVRGGVKMVKICKDKWKRVCIFYLSVGLYNL' A
#
# COMPACT_ATOMS: atom_id res chain seq x y z
N TRP A 1 11.77 0.14 0.15
CA TRP A 1 10.87 -0.92 0.59
C TRP A 1 11.70 -1.92 1.36
N SER A 2 11.87 -1.63 2.64
CA SER A 2 12.17 -2.65 3.64
C SER A 2 10.94 -3.56 3.81
N ASN A 3 11.08 -4.68 4.52
CA ASN A 3 9.93 -5.50 4.89
C ASN A 3 8.94 -4.70 5.75
N GLY A 4 9.44 -3.87 6.67
CA GLY A 4 8.60 -2.98 7.49
C GLY A 4 7.80 -1.96 6.67
N ASP A 5 8.40 -1.35 5.63
CA ASP A 5 7.68 -0.45 4.72
C ASP A 5 6.51 -1.19 4.04
N VAL A 6 6.72 -2.46 3.67
CA VAL A 6 5.70 -3.27 2.99
C VAL A 6 4.61 -3.69 3.96
N THR A 7 4.96 -4.06 5.20
CA THR A 7 4.00 -4.37 6.27
C THR A 7 3.09 -3.16 6.54
N ILE A 8 3.65 -1.96 6.75
CA ILE A 8 2.87 -0.73 6.96
C ILE A 8 1.90 -0.47 5.78
N LEU A 9 2.38 -0.65 4.54
CA LEU A 9 1.53 -0.48 3.36
C LEU A 9 0.36 -1.47 3.34
N VAL A 10 0.61 -2.75 3.65
CA VAL A 10 -0.41 -3.80 3.65
C VAL A 10 -1.39 -3.61 4.79
N ASP A 11 -0.92 -3.28 6.00
CA ASP A 11 -1.77 -3.05 7.17
C ASP A 11 -2.75 -1.89 6.92
N LEU A 12 -2.28 -0.78 6.35
CA LEU A 12 -3.15 0.35 5.98
C LEU A 12 -4.17 -0.03 4.91
N VAL A 13 -3.80 -0.85 3.93
CA VAL A 13 -4.76 -1.35 2.93
C VAL A 13 -5.83 -2.22 3.57
N ILE A 14 -5.46 -3.09 4.51
CA ILE A 14 -6.40 -3.95 5.25
C ILE A 14 -7.35 -3.09 6.09
N GLU A 15 -6.81 -2.14 6.84
CA GLU A 15 -7.55 -1.23 7.71
C GLU A 15 -8.58 -0.40 6.93
N HIS A 16 -8.18 0.15 5.79
CA HIS A 16 -9.02 1.01 4.96
C HIS A 16 -9.75 0.29 3.83
N LYS A 17 -9.76 -1.06 3.80
CA LYS A 17 -10.28 -1.83 2.66
C LYS A 17 -11.70 -1.46 2.24
N ALA A 18 -12.54 -1.04 3.19
CA ALA A 18 -13.92 -0.64 2.95
C ALA A 18 -14.04 0.68 2.15
N GLU A 19 -12.99 1.50 2.12
CA GLU A 19 -12.89 2.73 1.32
C GLU A 19 -12.42 2.47 -0.11
N ALA A 20 -11.93 1.25 -0.39
CA ALA A 20 -11.41 0.90 -1.68
C ALA A 20 -12.56 0.72 -2.68
N GLY A 21 -12.37 1.24 -3.89
CA GLY A 21 -13.22 0.91 -5.02
C GLY A 21 -12.85 -0.43 -5.64
N ASP A 22 -13.42 -0.69 -6.81
CA ASP A 22 -13.16 -1.90 -7.59
C ASP A 22 -11.66 -2.20 -7.72
N GLY A 23 -11.30 -3.46 -7.46
CA GLY A 23 -9.92 -3.93 -7.56
C GLY A 23 -8.96 -3.37 -6.52
N LEU A 24 -9.45 -3.00 -5.33
CA LEU A 24 -8.67 -2.39 -4.24
C LEU A 24 -8.00 -1.07 -4.67
N ASN A 25 -8.74 -0.25 -5.43
CA ASN A 25 -8.27 1.04 -5.90
C ASN A 25 -8.71 2.16 -4.95
N PHE A 26 -7.73 2.80 -4.30
CA PHE A 26 -7.97 3.83 -3.29
C PHE A 26 -7.91 5.24 -3.84
N LYS A 27 -8.71 6.15 -3.26
CA LYS A 27 -8.72 7.59 -3.59
C LYS A 27 -7.46 8.30 -3.09
N ALA A 28 -7.22 9.52 -3.59
CA ALA A 28 -6.05 10.31 -3.23
C ALA A 28 -5.82 10.51 -1.71
N PRO A 29 -6.86 10.75 -0.86
CA PRO A 29 -6.67 10.93 0.57
C PRO A 29 -5.98 9.75 1.25
N PHE A 30 -6.37 8.52 0.93
CA PHE A 30 -5.73 7.31 1.44
C PHE A 30 -4.23 7.28 1.12
N TRP A 31 -3.85 7.62 -0.12
CA TRP A 31 -2.43 7.60 -0.50
C TRP A 31 -1.60 8.67 0.21
N ASN A 32 -2.21 9.78 0.63
CA ASN A 32 -1.54 10.77 1.46
C ASN A 32 -1.29 10.22 2.87
N VAL A 33 -2.24 9.47 3.45
CA VAL A 33 -2.06 8.76 4.73
C VAL A 33 -0.91 7.75 4.63
N VAL A 34 -0.91 6.93 3.58
CA VAL A 34 0.17 5.96 3.34
C VAL A 34 1.54 6.64 3.19
N MET A 35 1.61 7.73 2.42
CA MET A 35 2.85 8.51 2.29
C MET A 35 3.33 9.04 3.64
N ALA A 36 2.42 9.59 4.46
CA ALA A 36 2.76 10.12 5.77
C ALA A 36 3.26 9.02 6.72
N ALA A 37 2.61 7.86 6.74
CA ALA A 37 2.99 6.72 7.57
C ALA A 37 4.37 6.11 7.19
N LEU A 38 4.79 6.27 5.94
CA LEU A 38 6.08 5.79 5.43
C LEU A 38 7.19 6.85 5.48
N SER A 39 6.95 7.98 6.16
CA SER A 39 7.90 9.09 6.28
C SER A 39 8.33 9.31 7.74
N PRO A 40 9.65 9.36 8.03
CA PRO A 40 10.76 9.12 7.11
C PRO A 40 10.88 7.62 6.74
N PRO A 41 11.37 7.30 5.53
CA PRO A 41 11.46 5.91 5.10
C PRO A 41 12.52 5.14 5.88
N VAL A 42 12.21 3.91 6.29
CA VAL A 42 13.18 3.00 6.93
C VAL A 42 14.32 2.65 5.96
N ARG A 43 14.02 2.57 4.64
CA ARG A 43 15.03 2.30 3.61
C ARG A 43 14.76 3.00 2.28
N GLY A 44 15.83 3.58 1.73
CA GLY A 44 15.86 4.21 0.41
C GLY A 44 15.20 5.59 0.40
N GLY A 45 14.87 6.09 -0.80
CA GLY A 45 14.27 7.41 -0.98
C GLY A 45 12.85 7.56 -0.43
N VAL A 46 12.43 8.83 -0.31
CA VAL A 46 11.10 9.26 0.15
C VAL A 46 10.00 8.55 -0.64
N LYS A 47 9.03 7.99 0.08
CA LYS A 47 7.91 7.23 -0.49
C LYS A 47 6.77 8.18 -0.86
N MET A 48 6.94 8.96 -1.91
CA MET A 48 5.88 9.82 -2.44
C MET A 48 4.65 8.99 -2.86
N VAL A 49 3.47 9.60 -2.89
CA VAL A 49 2.19 8.98 -3.30
C VAL A 49 2.33 8.08 -4.53
N LYS A 50 3.01 8.55 -5.59
CA LYS A 50 3.23 7.76 -6.81
C LYS A 50 3.99 6.46 -6.54
N ILE A 51 5.04 6.52 -5.73
CA ILE A 51 5.87 5.36 -5.37
C ILE A 51 5.07 4.36 -4.53
N CYS A 52 4.21 4.83 -3.62
CA CYS A 52 3.31 3.98 -2.84
C CYS A 52 2.30 3.26 -3.74
N LYS A 53 1.66 3.99 -4.67
CA LYS A 53 0.73 3.41 -5.67
C LYS A 53 1.40 2.35 -6.54
N ASP A 54 2.59 2.65 -7.08
CA ASP A 54 3.31 1.72 -7.95
C ASP A 54 3.76 0.47 -7.20
N LYS A 55 4.14 0.61 -5.92
CA LYS A 55 4.43 -0.55 -5.08
C LYS A 55 3.19 -1.37 -4.82
N TRP A 56 2.07 -0.74 -4.44
CA TRP A 56 0.81 -1.44 -4.19
C TRP A 56 0.35 -2.23 -5.40
N LYS A 57 0.42 -1.68 -6.62
CA LYS A 57 0.08 -2.43 -7.84
C LYS A 57 0.85 -3.75 -7.95
N ARG A 58 2.15 -3.74 -7.66
CA ARG A 58 3.00 -4.96 -7.70
C ARG A 58 2.66 -5.94 -6.59
N VAL A 59 2.40 -5.42 -5.39
CA VAL A 59 2.00 -6.22 -4.21
C VAL A 59 0.63 -6.85 -4.47
N CYS A 60 -0.37 -6.05 -4.80
CA CYS A 60 -1.73 -6.51 -5.10
C CYS A 60 -1.75 -7.59 -6.18
N ILE A 61 -1.05 -7.41 -7.31
CA ILE A 61 -0.93 -8.47 -8.35
C ILE A 61 -0.38 -9.76 -7.77
N PHE A 62 0.68 -9.70 -6.96
CA PHE A 62 1.25 -10.88 -6.31
C PHE A 62 0.22 -11.58 -5.41
N TYR A 63 -0.45 -10.85 -4.52
CA TYR A 63 -1.45 -11.39 -3.60
C TYR A 63 -2.67 -11.98 -4.33
N LEU A 64 -3.18 -11.31 -5.37
CA LEU A 64 -4.25 -11.83 -6.22
C LEU A 64 -3.84 -13.13 -6.94
N SER A 65 -2.57 -13.24 -7.36
CA SER A 65 -2.06 -14.40 -8.08
C SER A 65 -1.84 -15.64 -7.21
N VAL A 66 -1.54 -15.45 -5.92
CA VAL A 66 -1.27 -16.56 -4.99
C VAL A 66 -2.50 -16.99 -4.18
N GLY A 67 -3.68 -16.41 -4.44
CA GLY A 67 -4.94 -16.84 -3.82
C GLY A 67 -5.04 -16.59 -2.32
N LEU A 68 -4.19 -15.73 -1.74
CA LEU A 68 -4.24 -15.34 -0.32
C LEU A 68 -5.39 -14.34 -0.09
N TYR A 69 -6.63 -14.81 -0.23
CA TYR A 69 -7.82 -14.03 0.09
C TYR A 69 -8.30 -14.35 1.51
N ASN A 70 -7.96 -13.47 2.45
CA ASN A 70 -8.76 -13.10 3.62
C ASN A 70 -8.51 -11.60 3.92
N LEU A 71 -8.45 -10.81 2.84
CA LEU A 71 -8.32 -9.36 2.89
C LEU A 71 -9.70 -8.75 2.76
#